data_AF-Q46XJ3-F1
#
_entry.id   AF-Q46XJ3-F1
#
_cell.length_a   1.000
_cell.length_b   1.000
_cell.length_c   1.000
_cell.angle_alpha   90.00
_cell.angle_beta   90.00
_cell.angle_gamma   90.00
#
_symmetry.space_group_name_H-M   'P 1'
#
loop_
_entity.id
_entity.type
_entity.pdbx_description
1 polymer ?
#
loop_
_entity_poly.entity_id
_entity_poly.type
_entity_poly.pdbx_seq_one_letter_code
_entity_poly.pdbx_strand_id
1 'polypeptide(L)'
;MLEHLRRIVVEGPVGSGKTSLAQRLAHTLHAAELPDGVRSNPFLERFYRDRARYALPLQLACLNKRADQLQQWQNALFAGQRMVSNFLIAKDRLYASLNLPEDELALYDAIASRLQLPPQRTDLVIMLQATPSLLRERIARRGEPGEAAGIDEAYLQQLTDAYGELFHRYDEAPVLIVDTAHFNPVDNDGDFRTLLTRIENMRGRRAFLNLAAP
;
A
#
# COMPACT_ATOMS: atom_id res chain seq x y z
N MET A 1 16.18 -15.14 -10.86
CA MET A 1 15.78 -14.68 -9.51
C MET A 1 14.31 -14.25 -9.53
N LEU A 2 13.42 -14.99 -8.84
CA LEU A 2 11.97 -14.69 -8.74
C LEU A 2 11.24 -14.44 -10.08
N GLU A 3 11.65 -15.07 -11.18
CA GLU A 3 11.19 -14.71 -12.54
C GLU A 3 9.69 -14.96 -12.78
N HIS A 4 9.09 -15.85 -11.98
CA HIS A 4 7.66 -16.12 -12.01
C HIS A 4 6.82 -14.98 -11.39
N LEU A 5 7.41 -14.12 -10.58
CA LEU A 5 6.73 -12.97 -9.94
C LEU A 5 6.88 -11.73 -10.80
N ARG A 6 5.99 -11.58 -11.79
CA ARG A 6 5.99 -10.45 -12.70
C ARG A 6 5.27 -9.23 -12.12
N ARG A 7 4.40 -9.42 -11.13
CA ARG A 7 3.48 -8.40 -10.61
C ARG A 7 3.52 -8.42 -9.09
N ILE A 8 4.31 -7.52 -8.51
CA ILE A 8 4.48 -7.44 -7.05
C ILE A 8 3.87 -6.13 -6.56
N VAL A 9 3.10 -6.21 -5.49
CA VAL A 9 2.54 -5.05 -4.81
C VAL A 9 3.14 -4.98 -3.41
N VAL A 10 3.63 -3.82 -3.01
CA VAL A 10 4.03 -3.55 -1.63
C VAL A 10 2.97 -2.68 -0.96
N GLU A 11 2.33 -3.20 0.07
CA GLU A 11 1.29 -2.51 0.82
C GLU A 11 1.65 -2.29 2.27
N GLY A 12 0.93 -1.35 2.89
CA GLY A 12 1.08 -1.05 4.31
C GLY A 12 0.60 0.35 4.65
N PRO A 13 0.26 0.61 5.93
CA PRO A 13 -0.18 1.93 6.37
C PRO A 13 0.89 3.00 6.13
N VAL A 14 0.48 4.27 6.16
CA VAL A 14 1.40 5.41 6.09
C VAL A 14 2.49 5.29 7.16
N GLY A 15 3.74 5.56 6.80
CA GLY A 15 4.90 5.34 7.68
C GLY A 15 5.52 3.93 7.61
N SER A 16 4.90 2.95 6.93
CA SER A 16 5.42 1.57 6.86
C SER A 16 6.71 1.37 6.05
N GLY A 17 7.03 2.29 5.13
CA GLY A 17 8.17 2.15 4.21
C GLY A 17 7.83 1.55 2.84
N LYS A 18 6.54 1.36 2.53
CA LYS A 18 6.07 0.76 1.26
C LYS A 18 6.68 1.34 -0.02
N THR A 19 6.81 2.68 -0.10
CA THR A 19 7.36 3.35 -1.29
C THR A 19 8.82 2.99 -1.48
N SER A 20 9.63 3.13 -0.44
CA SER A 20 11.06 2.84 -0.50
C SER A 20 11.34 1.37 -0.78
N LEU A 21 10.56 0.44 -0.19
CA LEU A 21 10.70 -0.98 -0.48
C LEU A 21 10.28 -1.33 -1.91
N ALA A 22 9.19 -0.74 -2.42
CA ALA A 22 8.75 -0.94 -3.81
C ALA A 22 9.82 -0.47 -4.81
N GLN A 23 10.42 0.70 -4.59
CA GLN A 23 11.52 1.22 -5.38
C GLN A 23 12.72 0.29 -5.38
N ARG A 24 13.11 -0.17 -4.18
CA ARG A 24 14.23 -1.10 -4.02
C ARG A 24 13.99 -2.43 -4.73
N LEU A 25 12.80 -3.00 -4.60
CA LEU A 25 12.39 -4.21 -5.32
C LEU A 25 12.39 -3.99 -6.84
N ALA A 26 11.84 -2.87 -7.32
CA ALA A 26 11.79 -2.56 -8.75
C ALA A 26 13.20 -2.53 -9.36
N HIS A 27 14.13 -1.84 -8.67
CA HIS A 27 15.53 -1.77 -9.08
C HIS A 27 16.19 -3.16 -9.10
N THR A 28 16.09 -3.93 -8.01
CA THR A 28 16.71 -5.27 -7.91
C THR A 28 16.14 -6.27 -8.92
N LEU A 29 14.87 -6.15 -9.26
CA LEU A 29 14.17 -7.08 -10.15
C LEU A 29 14.14 -6.62 -11.62
N HIS A 30 14.78 -5.49 -11.93
CA HIS A 30 14.72 -4.82 -13.23
C HIS A 30 13.27 -4.65 -13.74
N ALA A 31 12.38 -4.25 -12.82
CA ALA A 31 10.96 -4.06 -13.07
C ALA A 31 10.62 -2.57 -13.25
N ALA A 32 9.55 -2.28 -13.96
CA ALA A 32 8.97 -0.94 -13.94
C ALA A 32 8.27 -0.68 -12.60
N GLU A 33 8.44 0.53 -12.09
CA GLU A 33 7.72 1.00 -10.90
C GLU A 33 6.42 1.70 -11.32
N LEU A 34 5.33 1.44 -10.59
CA LEU A 34 4.11 2.21 -10.67
C LEU A 34 3.72 2.76 -9.27
N PRO A 35 4.10 4.00 -8.94
CA PRO A 35 3.91 4.57 -7.60
C PRO A 35 2.46 4.99 -7.35
N ASP A 36 2.00 4.98 -6.09
CA ASP A 36 0.64 5.40 -5.68
C ASP A 36 0.38 6.86 -6.07
N GLY A 37 1.40 7.70 -5.95
CA GLY A 37 1.38 9.13 -6.18
C GLY A 37 0.33 9.86 -5.34
N VAL A 38 0.01 9.41 -4.13
CA VAL A 38 -0.95 10.11 -3.24
C VAL A 38 -0.40 11.47 -2.80
N ARG A 39 0.93 11.58 -2.68
CA ARG A 39 1.62 12.82 -2.28
C ARG A 39 1.45 13.97 -3.27
N SER A 40 1.13 13.67 -4.52
CA SER A 40 0.85 14.70 -5.54
C SER A 40 -0.63 15.10 -5.58
N ASN A 41 -1.46 14.60 -4.66
CA ASN A 41 -2.88 14.88 -4.65
C ASN A 41 -3.15 16.28 -4.06
N PRO A 42 -3.83 17.18 -4.80
CA PRO A 42 -4.03 18.57 -4.38
C PRO A 42 -4.90 18.71 -3.12
N PHE A 43 -5.64 17.66 -2.73
CA PHE A 43 -6.48 17.67 -1.54
C PHE A 43 -5.77 17.15 -0.28
N LEU A 44 -4.59 16.52 -0.42
CA LEU A 44 -3.96 15.82 0.69
C LEU A 44 -3.61 16.74 1.87
N GLU A 45 -3.00 17.90 1.60
CA GLU A 45 -2.65 18.86 2.65
C GLU A 45 -3.89 19.39 3.37
N ARG A 46 -4.98 19.62 2.64
CA ARG A 46 -6.24 20.12 3.20
C ARG A 46 -6.98 19.05 3.99
N PHE A 47 -6.91 17.80 3.53
CA PHE A 47 -7.41 16.64 4.27
C PHE A 47 -6.73 16.50 5.64
N TYR A 48 -5.42 16.69 5.73
CA TYR A 48 -4.74 16.65 7.03
C TYR A 48 -5.16 17.77 7.99
N ARG A 49 -5.66 18.91 7.48
CA ARG A 49 -6.18 20.02 8.29
C ARG A 49 -7.64 19.86 8.67
N ASP A 50 -8.45 19.30 7.77
CA ASP A 50 -9.90 19.15 7.91
C ASP A 50 -10.34 17.90 7.15
N ARG A 51 -10.26 16.74 7.82
CA ARG A 51 -10.58 15.44 7.21
C ARG A 51 -12.03 15.37 6.79
N ALA A 52 -12.96 15.85 7.63
CA ALA A 52 -14.39 15.79 7.36
C ALA A 52 -14.76 16.50 6.06
N ARG A 53 -14.15 17.66 5.78
CA ARG A 53 -14.45 18.42 4.56
C ARG A 53 -13.75 17.92 3.30
N TYR A 54 -12.54 17.36 3.44
CA TYR A 54 -11.68 17.05 2.29
C TYR A 54 -11.48 15.56 2.04
N ALA A 55 -12.10 14.67 2.84
CA ALA A 55 -12.05 13.24 2.62
C ALA A 55 -12.62 12.86 1.24
N LEU A 56 -13.86 13.24 0.92
CA LEU A 56 -14.48 12.89 -0.36
C LEU A 56 -13.67 13.33 -1.58
N PRO A 57 -13.26 14.61 -1.74
CA PRO A 57 -12.47 15.02 -2.90
C PRO A 57 -11.10 14.33 -2.96
N LEU A 58 -10.47 14.03 -1.82
CA LEU A 58 -9.24 13.25 -1.77
C LEU A 58 -9.48 11.83 -2.31
N GLN A 59 -10.51 11.12 -1.81
CA GLN A 59 -10.83 9.75 -2.21
C GLN A 59 -11.24 9.65 -3.68
N LEU A 60 -12.03 10.60 -4.20
CA LEU A 60 -12.41 10.63 -5.62
C LEU A 60 -11.20 10.91 -6.51
N ALA A 61 -10.30 11.80 -6.11
CA ALA A 61 -9.05 12.04 -6.84
C ALA A 61 -8.14 10.80 -6.84
N CYS A 62 -8.06 10.06 -5.71
CA CYS A 62 -7.37 8.78 -5.64
C CYS A 62 -8.00 7.76 -6.61
N LEU A 63 -9.33 7.60 -6.56
CA LEU A 63 -10.07 6.69 -7.42
C LEU A 63 -9.89 6.99 -8.91
N ASN A 64 -9.96 8.27 -9.30
CA ASN A 64 -9.69 8.68 -10.68
C ASN A 64 -8.27 8.30 -11.12
N LYS A 65 -7.27 8.55 -10.25
CA LYS A 65 -5.90 8.12 -10.50
C LYS A 65 -5.76 6.60 -10.60
N ARG A 66 -6.54 5.82 -9.83
CA ARG A 66 -6.56 4.36 -9.96
C ARG A 66 -7.03 3.91 -11.34
N ALA A 67 -8.00 4.59 -11.95
CA ALA A 67 -8.44 4.26 -13.30
C ALA A 67 -7.28 4.29 -14.31
N ASP A 68 -6.51 5.37 -14.32
CA ASP A 68 -5.35 5.52 -15.20
C ASP A 68 -4.27 4.47 -14.88
N GLN A 69 -4.00 4.25 -13.59
CA GLN A 69 -2.93 3.36 -13.16
C GLN A 69 -3.24 1.89 -13.37
N LEU A 70 -4.50 1.47 -13.23
CA LEU A 70 -4.91 0.10 -13.52
C LEU A 70 -4.93 -0.17 -15.02
N GLN A 71 -5.21 0.83 -15.87
CA GLN A 71 -5.01 0.71 -17.32
C GLN A 71 -3.53 0.54 -17.67
N GLN A 72 -2.63 1.36 -17.09
CA GLN A 72 -1.18 1.19 -17.26
C GLN A 72 -0.70 -0.19 -16.78
N TRP A 73 -1.19 -0.62 -15.61
CA TRP A 73 -0.94 -1.96 -15.07
C TRP A 73 -1.34 -3.02 -16.10
N GLN A 74 -2.57 -2.98 -16.61
CA GLN A 74 -3.06 -3.94 -17.60
C GLN A 74 -2.25 -3.92 -18.91
N ASN A 75 -1.92 -2.76 -19.45
CA ASN A 75 -1.11 -2.67 -20.67
C ASN A 75 0.28 -3.28 -20.50
N ALA A 76 0.93 -3.02 -19.38
CA ALA A 76 2.22 -3.63 -19.06
C ALA A 76 2.12 -5.16 -18.88
N LEU A 77 0.97 -5.67 -18.40
CA LEU A 77 0.72 -7.11 -18.34
C LEU A 77 0.72 -7.72 -19.75
N PHE A 78 0.00 -7.09 -20.69
CA PHE A 78 -0.06 -7.55 -22.08
C PHE A 78 1.29 -7.43 -22.79
N ALA A 79 2.10 -6.43 -22.43
CA ALA A 79 3.47 -6.28 -22.92
C ALA A 79 4.47 -7.28 -22.29
N GLY A 80 4.04 -8.09 -21.32
CA GLY A 80 4.91 -9.01 -20.58
C GLY A 80 5.92 -8.31 -19.66
N GLN A 81 5.71 -7.03 -19.37
CA GLN A 81 6.60 -6.21 -18.56
C GLN A 81 6.43 -6.53 -17.07
N ARG A 82 7.55 -6.74 -16.39
CA ARG A 82 7.59 -6.90 -14.94
C ARG A 82 7.29 -5.57 -14.26
N MET A 83 6.41 -5.57 -13.26
CA MET A 83 6.00 -4.39 -12.52
C MET A 83 6.04 -4.58 -11.01
N VAL A 84 6.42 -3.51 -10.32
CA VAL A 84 6.27 -3.36 -8.87
C VAL A 84 5.45 -2.09 -8.60
N SER A 85 4.44 -2.19 -7.75
CA SER A 85 3.70 -1.01 -7.27
C SER A 85 3.71 -0.93 -5.75
N ASN A 86 3.38 0.23 -5.21
CA ASN A 86 3.08 0.43 -3.79
C ASN A 86 1.59 0.77 -3.55
N PHE A 87 0.72 0.26 -4.44
CA PHE A 87 -0.72 0.39 -4.30
C PHE A 87 -1.48 -0.91 -4.63
N LEU A 88 -2.52 -1.17 -3.85
CA LEU A 88 -3.56 -2.17 -4.07
C LEU A 88 -4.93 -1.49 -4.14
N ILE A 89 -5.71 -1.75 -5.18
CA ILE A 89 -7.03 -1.11 -5.37
C ILE A 89 -7.99 -1.33 -4.19
N ALA A 90 -7.89 -2.48 -3.51
CA ALA A 90 -8.70 -2.77 -2.34
C ALA A 90 -8.47 -1.78 -1.18
N LYS A 91 -7.32 -1.10 -1.12
CA LYS A 91 -7.06 -0.06 -0.12
C LYS A 91 -7.87 1.21 -0.35
N ASP A 92 -8.21 1.53 -1.59
CA ASP A 92 -8.91 2.79 -1.90
C ASP A 92 -10.29 2.76 -1.23
N ARG A 93 -11.00 1.62 -1.29
CA ARG A 93 -12.26 1.44 -0.55
C ARG A 93 -12.04 1.42 0.97
N LEU A 94 -10.94 0.86 1.47
CA LEU A 94 -10.58 0.92 2.89
C LEU A 94 -10.47 2.38 3.37
N TYR A 95 -9.69 3.21 2.68
CA TYR A 95 -9.54 4.62 3.03
C TYR A 95 -10.84 5.40 2.91
N ALA A 96 -11.67 5.11 1.90
CA ALA A 96 -13.01 5.67 1.80
C ALA A 96 -13.87 5.31 3.02
N SER A 97 -13.93 4.04 3.40
CA SER A 97 -14.75 3.58 4.53
C SER A 97 -14.32 4.16 5.89
N LEU A 98 -13.04 4.47 6.06
CA LEU A 98 -12.52 5.06 7.30
C LEU A 98 -12.75 6.57 7.41
N ASN A 99 -12.90 7.27 6.28
CA ASN A 99 -12.87 8.73 6.26
C ASN A 99 -14.17 9.37 5.79
N LEU A 100 -15.05 8.62 5.12
CA LEU A 100 -16.31 9.13 4.59
C LEU A 100 -17.48 8.75 5.51
N PRO A 101 -18.42 9.68 5.76
CA PRO A 101 -19.73 9.32 6.31
C PRO A 101 -20.49 8.41 5.33
N GLU A 102 -21.56 7.78 5.82
CA GLU A 102 -22.28 6.72 5.10
C GLU A 102 -22.83 7.16 3.73
N ASP A 103 -23.36 8.38 3.64
CA ASP A 103 -23.90 8.95 2.40
C ASP A 103 -22.80 9.26 1.37
N GLU A 104 -21.67 9.81 1.81
CA GLU A 104 -20.50 10.04 0.95
C GLU A 104 -19.84 8.72 0.52
N LEU A 105 -19.80 7.71 1.40
CA LEU A 105 -19.30 6.38 1.06
C LEU A 105 -20.18 5.70 0.02
N ALA A 106 -21.51 5.79 0.17
CA ALA A 106 -22.45 5.28 -0.81
C ALA A 106 -22.27 5.96 -2.19
N LEU A 107 -22.03 7.27 -2.21
CA LEU A 107 -21.72 8.00 -3.43
C LEU A 107 -20.39 7.54 -4.04
N TYR A 108 -19.33 7.40 -3.23
CA TYR A 108 -18.04 6.87 -3.66
C TYR A 108 -18.18 5.50 -4.33
N ASP A 109 -18.92 4.57 -3.71
CA ASP A 109 -19.16 3.23 -4.23
C ASP A 109 -19.94 3.24 -5.55
N ALA A 110 -20.95 4.12 -5.64
CA ALA A 110 -21.73 4.30 -6.87
C ALA A 110 -20.88 4.87 -8.02
N ILE A 111 -19.85 5.66 -7.72
CA ILE A 111 -18.89 6.14 -8.74
C ILE A 111 -17.90 5.03 -9.09
N ALA A 112 -17.30 4.37 -8.10
CA ALA A 112 -16.31 3.31 -8.29
C ALA A 112 -16.85 2.15 -9.16
N SER A 113 -18.09 1.74 -8.92
CA SER A 113 -18.74 0.67 -9.70
C SER A 113 -18.95 1.03 -11.17
N ARG A 114 -19.01 2.32 -11.53
CA ARG A 114 -19.18 2.78 -12.92
C ARG A 114 -17.89 2.87 -13.72
N LEU A 115 -16.74 2.94 -13.04
CA LEU A 115 -15.44 3.15 -13.71
C LEU A 115 -14.92 1.92 -14.47
N GLN A 116 -15.58 0.76 -14.35
CA GLN A 116 -15.20 -0.49 -15.04
C GLN A 116 -13.69 -0.76 -14.97
N LEU A 117 -13.13 -0.65 -13.76
CA LEU A 117 -11.69 -0.75 -13.54
C LEU A 117 -11.18 -2.13 -13.95
N PRO A 118 -10.07 -2.23 -14.72
CA PRO A 118 -9.50 -3.52 -15.08
C PRO A 118 -8.94 -4.21 -13.81
N PRO A 119 -8.97 -5.55 -13.74
CA PRO A 119 -8.52 -6.28 -12.56
C PRO A 119 -7.03 -6.08 -12.32
N GLN A 120 -6.65 -5.83 -11.07
CA GLN A 120 -5.26 -5.68 -10.66
C GLN A 120 -4.59 -7.06 -10.46
N ARG A 121 -4.35 -7.79 -11.57
CA ARG A 121 -3.66 -9.08 -11.50
C ARG A 121 -2.29 -8.93 -10.82
N THR A 122 -2.11 -9.67 -9.73
CA THR A 122 -0.98 -9.59 -8.81
C THR A 122 -0.48 -10.99 -8.48
N ASP A 123 0.83 -11.20 -8.54
CA ASP A 123 1.46 -12.49 -8.25
C ASP A 123 1.85 -12.60 -6.77
N LEU A 124 2.11 -11.46 -6.13
CA LEU A 124 2.45 -11.37 -4.71
C LEU A 124 2.10 -9.99 -4.15
N VAL A 125 1.48 -9.96 -2.96
CA VAL A 125 1.39 -8.78 -2.12
C VAL A 125 2.35 -8.92 -0.94
N ILE A 126 3.22 -7.95 -0.73
CA ILE A 126 4.07 -7.80 0.45
C ILE A 126 3.41 -6.78 1.35
N MET A 127 2.79 -7.23 2.43
CA MET A 127 2.08 -6.38 3.38
C MET A 127 2.98 -6.05 4.57
N LEU A 128 3.37 -4.78 4.68
CA LEU A 128 4.19 -4.25 5.76
C LEU A 128 3.31 -3.91 6.96
N GLN A 129 3.63 -4.50 8.10
CA GLN A 129 3.00 -4.22 9.38
C GLN A 129 3.98 -3.53 10.33
N ALA A 130 3.43 -2.64 11.16
CA ALA A 130 4.12 -1.96 12.24
C ALA A 130 3.07 -1.47 13.24
N THR A 131 3.48 -1.35 14.50
CA THR A 131 2.64 -0.76 15.54
C THR A 131 2.35 0.72 15.25
N PRO A 132 1.19 1.27 15.67
CA PRO A 132 0.87 2.69 15.49
C PRO A 132 1.94 3.65 16.03
N SER A 133 2.54 3.34 17.18
CA SER A 133 3.62 4.12 17.78
C SER A 133 4.85 4.23 16.86
N LEU A 134 5.31 3.10 16.31
CA LEU A 134 6.40 3.05 15.35
C LEU A 134 6.07 3.78 14.03
N LEU A 135 4.84 3.64 13.53
CA LEU A 135 4.39 4.37 12.34
C LEU A 135 4.43 5.88 12.59
N ARG A 136 3.94 6.34 13.74
CA ARG A 136 3.96 7.74 14.15
C ARG A 136 5.38 8.28 14.24
N GLU A 137 6.30 7.54 14.84
CA GLU A 137 7.72 7.88 14.90
C GLU A 137 8.32 8.05 13.50
N ARG A 138 8.05 7.12 12.57
CA ARG A 138 8.52 7.19 11.18
C ARG A 138 7.91 8.35 10.40
N ILE A 139 6.64 8.68 10.63
CA ILE A 139 5.98 9.84 10.03
C ILE A 139 6.63 11.13 10.54
N ALA A 140 6.85 11.25 11.85
CA ALA A 140 7.49 12.41 12.45
C ALA A 140 8.92 12.61 11.92
N ARG A 141 9.73 11.54 11.83
CA ARG A 141 11.09 11.59 11.28
C ARG A 141 11.15 12.03 9.82
N ARG A 142 10.11 11.73 9.04
CA ARG A 142 10.03 12.13 7.64
C ARG A 142 9.89 13.65 7.46
N GLY A 143 9.37 14.34 8.47
CA GLY A 143 9.32 15.80 8.52
C GLY A 143 8.30 16.45 7.57
N GLU A 144 7.32 15.70 7.07
CA GLU A 144 6.22 16.25 6.25
C GLU A 144 5.21 16.97 7.15
N PRO A 145 5.12 18.31 7.12
CA PRO A 145 4.37 19.07 8.15
C PRO A 145 2.88 18.70 8.19
N GLY A 146 2.28 18.42 7.03
CA GLY A 146 0.89 17.99 6.93
C GLY A 146 0.64 16.61 7.54
N GLU A 147 1.50 15.63 7.25
CA GLU A 147 1.35 14.26 7.77
C GLU A 147 1.54 14.24 9.30
N ALA A 148 2.59 14.89 9.81
CA ALA A 148 2.93 14.85 11.24
C ALA A 148 1.88 15.52 12.14
N ALA A 149 1.24 16.60 11.67
CA ALA A 149 0.20 17.29 12.42
C ALA A 149 -1.19 16.64 12.25
N GLY A 150 -1.46 16.08 11.08
CA GLY A 150 -2.78 15.59 10.70
C GLY A 150 -3.02 14.10 10.95
N ILE A 151 -2.03 13.33 11.41
CA ILE A 151 -2.14 11.89 11.69
C ILE A 151 -1.86 11.63 13.17
N ASP A 152 -2.91 11.35 13.92
CA ASP A 152 -2.83 10.95 15.33
C ASP A 152 -2.75 9.42 15.48
N GLU A 153 -2.46 9.00 16.71
CA GLU A 153 -2.28 7.59 17.04
C GLU A 153 -3.59 6.81 16.98
N ALA A 154 -4.71 7.43 17.34
CA ALA A 154 -6.03 6.83 17.22
C ALA A 154 -6.38 6.51 15.76
N TYR A 155 -6.08 7.41 14.82
CA TYR A 155 -6.27 7.15 13.40
C TYR A 155 -5.31 6.08 12.88
N LEU A 156 -4.05 6.06 13.32
CA LEU A 156 -3.11 4.99 12.96
C LEU A 156 -3.54 3.62 13.49
N GLN A 157 -4.17 3.57 14.66
CA GLN A 157 -4.78 2.35 15.19
C GLN A 157 -5.91 1.88 14.28
N GLN A 158 -6.88 2.75 13.97
CA GLN A 158 -7.98 2.44 13.04
C GLN A 158 -7.47 1.95 11.67
N LEU A 159 -6.45 2.60 11.13
CA LEU A 159 -5.82 2.18 9.88
C LEU A 159 -5.19 0.81 9.99
N THR A 160 -4.41 0.56 11.04
CA THR A 160 -3.75 -0.73 11.27
C THR A 160 -4.78 -1.85 11.39
N ASP A 161 -5.86 -1.63 12.12
CA ASP A 161 -6.95 -2.60 12.29
C ASP A 161 -7.67 -2.87 10.97
N ALA A 162 -8.01 -1.83 10.22
CA ALA A 162 -8.64 -1.97 8.91
C ALA A 162 -7.76 -2.72 7.91
N TYR A 163 -6.44 -2.47 7.92
CA TYR A 163 -5.47 -3.21 7.12
C TYR A 163 -5.40 -4.69 7.56
N GLY A 164 -5.45 -4.95 8.87
CA GLY A 164 -5.54 -6.30 9.42
C GLY A 164 -6.75 -7.06 8.88
N GLU A 165 -7.93 -6.45 8.95
CA GLU A 165 -9.18 -7.03 8.42
C GLU A 165 -9.14 -7.23 6.91
N LEU A 166 -8.66 -6.24 6.16
CA LEU A 166 -8.50 -6.34 4.71
C LEU A 166 -7.65 -7.55 4.34
N PHE A 167 -6.45 -7.65 4.92
CA PHE A 167 -5.54 -8.75 4.59
C PHE A 167 -5.95 -10.08 5.22
N HIS A 168 -6.75 -10.11 6.29
CA HIS A 168 -7.36 -11.34 6.78
C HIS A 168 -8.30 -11.95 5.75
N ARG A 169 -9.07 -11.13 5.04
CA ARG A 169 -10.05 -11.58 4.03
C ARG A 169 -9.50 -11.66 2.61
N TYR A 170 -8.40 -10.95 2.33
CA TYR A 170 -7.84 -10.86 0.98
C TYR A 170 -7.40 -12.23 0.43
N ASP A 171 -7.98 -12.63 -0.69
CA ASP A 171 -7.73 -13.91 -1.32
C ASP A 171 -7.44 -13.79 -2.82
N GLU A 172 -7.25 -12.59 -3.37
CA GLU A 172 -6.99 -12.39 -4.80
C GLU A 172 -5.57 -12.77 -5.22
N ALA A 173 -4.59 -12.68 -4.32
CA ALA A 173 -3.18 -13.02 -4.58
C ALA A 173 -2.50 -13.60 -3.32
N PRO A 174 -1.37 -14.32 -3.48
CA PRO A 174 -0.51 -14.68 -2.35
C PRO A 174 -0.06 -13.44 -1.57
N VAL A 175 -0.02 -13.55 -0.23
CA VAL A 175 0.36 -12.47 0.68
C VAL A 175 1.53 -12.90 1.57
N LEU A 176 2.60 -12.11 1.55
CA LEU A 176 3.68 -12.16 2.54
C LEU A 176 3.49 -10.99 3.51
N ILE A 177 3.15 -11.30 4.76
CA ILE A 177 3.02 -10.33 5.84
C ILE A 177 4.40 -10.16 6.50
N VAL A 178 4.88 -8.93 6.55
CA VAL A 178 6.21 -8.58 7.05
C VAL A 178 6.07 -7.62 8.21
N ASP A 179 6.43 -8.08 9.42
CA ASP A 179 6.60 -7.19 10.56
C ASP A 179 7.87 -6.36 10.37
N THR A 180 7.76 -5.04 10.49
CA THR A 180 8.88 -4.11 10.29
C THR A 180 9.40 -3.50 11.59
N ALA A 181 9.02 -4.03 12.77
CA ALA A 181 9.49 -3.54 14.06
C ALA A 181 10.99 -3.74 14.25
N HIS A 182 11.49 -4.94 13.95
CA HIS A 182 12.90 -5.33 14.06
C HIS A 182 13.51 -5.77 12.72
N PHE A 183 12.85 -5.42 11.63
CA PHE A 183 13.23 -5.81 10.28
C PHE A 183 13.12 -4.60 9.35
N ASN A 184 14.24 -4.19 8.75
CA ASN A 184 14.32 -3.03 7.88
C ASN A 184 14.86 -3.40 6.49
N PRO A 185 14.04 -4.04 5.63
CA PRO A 185 14.46 -4.37 4.26
C PRO A 185 14.61 -3.14 3.36
N VAL A 186 14.28 -1.94 3.84
CA VAL A 186 14.47 -0.69 3.10
C VAL A 186 15.93 -0.25 3.16
N ASP A 187 16.51 -0.17 4.36
CA ASP A 187 17.86 0.38 4.56
C ASP A 187 18.93 -0.66 4.92
N ASN A 188 18.55 -1.93 5.13
CA ASN A 188 19.47 -3.01 5.51
C ASN A 188 19.55 -4.10 4.43
N ASP A 189 20.74 -4.33 3.88
CA ASP A 189 20.99 -5.32 2.82
C ASP A 189 20.85 -6.77 3.29
N GLY A 190 21.15 -7.06 4.55
CA GLY A 190 20.92 -8.37 5.17
C GLY A 190 19.43 -8.69 5.26
N ASP A 191 18.65 -7.72 5.73
CA ASP A 191 17.20 -7.86 5.84
C ASP A 191 16.55 -7.98 4.47
N PHE A 192 16.99 -7.17 3.51
CA PHE A 192 16.49 -7.25 2.14
C PHE A 192 16.77 -8.61 1.49
N ARG A 193 17.97 -9.17 1.66
CA ARG A 193 18.28 -10.54 1.20
C ARG A 193 17.41 -11.59 1.89
N THR A 194 17.14 -11.41 3.19
CA THR A 194 16.23 -12.28 3.94
C THR A 194 14.81 -12.21 3.38
N LEU A 195 14.32 -11.02 3.04
CA LEU A 195 13.03 -10.83 2.38
C LEU A 195 12.97 -11.58 1.05
N LEU A 196 13.96 -11.41 0.17
CA LEU A 196 14.01 -12.09 -1.12
C LEU A 196 14.04 -13.61 -0.98
N THR A 197 14.84 -14.12 -0.05
CA THR A 197 14.92 -15.55 0.28
C THR A 197 13.58 -16.07 0.78
N ARG A 198 12.87 -15.28 1.60
CA ARG A 198 11.55 -15.64 2.10
C ARG A 198 10.51 -15.69 0.99
N ILE A 199 10.56 -14.74 0.05
CA ILE A 199 9.68 -14.71 -1.13
C ILE A 199 9.95 -15.94 -2.01
N GLU A 200 11.21 -16.28 -2.27
CA GLU A 200 11.59 -17.43 -3.11
C GLU A 200 11.14 -18.76 -2.52
N ASN A 201 11.23 -18.89 -1.19
CA ASN A 201 10.85 -20.11 -0.48
C ASN A 201 9.38 -20.13 -0.02
N MET A 202 8.58 -19.13 -0.41
CA MET A 202 7.19 -19.05 0.00
C MET A 202 6.40 -20.24 -0.58
N ARG A 203 5.76 -21.02 0.30
CA ARG A 203 4.86 -22.11 -0.07
C ARG A 203 3.45 -21.76 0.36
N GLY A 204 2.51 -21.82 -0.58
CA GLY A 204 1.09 -21.50 -0.33
C GLY A 204 0.75 -20.02 -0.50
N ARG A 205 -0.49 -19.66 -0.13
CA ARG A 205 -1.05 -18.31 -0.37
C ARG A 205 -0.70 -17.30 0.73
N ARG A 206 -0.25 -17.72 1.90
CA ARG A 206 0.02 -16.83 3.03
C ARG A 206 1.33 -17.23 3.71
N ALA A 207 2.17 -16.24 3.97
CA ALA A 207 3.40 -16.40 4.74
C ALA A 207 3.59 -15.21 5.66
N PHE A 208 4.27 -15.45 6.77
CA PHE A 208 4.65 -14.42 7.73
C PHE A 208 6.18 -14.36 7.82
N LEU A 209 6.70 -13.15 8.01
CA LEU A 209 8.08 -12.85 8.31
C LEU A 209 8.10 -11.91 9.51
N ASN A 210 8.49 -12.44 10.65
CA ASN A 210 8.72 -11.71 11.88
C ASN A 210 10.10 -12.09 12.40
N LEU A 211 10.99 -11.12 12.54
CA LEU A 211 12.24 -11.31 13.24
C LEU A 211 12.03 -10.90 14.69
N ALA A 212 12.25 -11.85 15.61
CA ALA A 212 12.30 -11.52 17.03
C ALA A 212 13.43 -10.50 17.28
N ALA A 213 13.24 -9.65 18.28
CA ALA A 213 14.32 -8.79 18.76
C ALA A 213 15.55 -9.66 19.13
N PRO A 214 16.78 -9.23 18.78
CA PRO A 214 18.00 -9.93 19.16
C PRO A 214 18.20 -10.00 20.68
#